data_AF-A0AAD1ZWG0-F1
#
_entry.id   AF-A0AAD1ZWG0-F1
#
_cell.length_a   1.000
_cell.length_b   1.000
_cell.length_c   1.000
_cell.angle_alpha   90.00
_cell.angle_beta   90.00
_cell.angle_gamma   90.00
#
_symmetry.space_group_name_H-M   'P 1'
#
loop_
_entity.id
_entity.type
_entity.pdbx_description
1 polymer ?
#
loop_
_entity_poly.entity_id
_entity_poly.type
_entity_poly.pdbx_seq_one_letter_code
_entity_poly.pdbx_strand_id
1 'polypeptide(L)'
;MASITTSSVFFPVSCSLKQNQVSNLKMVSLSFTGNSFPSLRLQPSRFRVACAAKPETVEKVCEIVRKQLALPADSAVTGESKFASLGADSLDTVEIVMGLEEEFGISVEEESAQTITTVQEAADMIENLKAKKA
;
A
#
# COMPACT_ATOMS: atom_id res chain seq x y z
N MET A 1 -20.18 32.76 30.43
CA MET A 1 -20.61 31.40 30.83
C MET A 1 -21.14 30.71 29.59
N ALA A 2 -20.58 29.53 29.29
CA ALA A 2 -20.66 28.81 28.02
C ALA A 2 -21.89 27.88 27.92
N SER A 3 -22.21 27.47 26.69
CA SER A 3 -22.64 26.10 26.24
C SER A 3 -23.20 26.23 24.80
N ILE A 4 -22.38 26.20 23.75
CA ILE A 4 -21.95 25.04 22.93
C ILE A 4 -23.08 24.06 22.60
N THR A 5 -23.48 24.10 21.33
CA THR A 5 -24.44 23.22 20.66
C THR A 5 -23.74 21.92 20.25
N THR A 6 -24.32 20.78 20.60
CA THR A 6 -23.86 19.44 20.21
C THR A 6 -24.80 18.89 19.13
N SER A 7 -24.37 18.93 17.87
CA SER A 7 -25.02 18.25 16.76
C SER A 7 -24.38 16.87 16.56
N SER A 8 -25.07 15.80 17.00
CA SER A 8 -24.69 14.42 16.68
C SER A 8 -25.27 14.03 15.32
N VAL A 9 -24.42 13.76 14.34
CA VAL A 9 -24.80 13.08 13.10
C VAL A 9 -24.67 11.57 13.32
N PHE A 10 -25.81 10.91 13.49
CA PHE A 10 -25.92 9.47 13.61
C PHE A 10 -26.25 8.90 12.22
N PHE A 11 -25.29 8.19 11.62
CA PHE A 11 -25.44 7.51 10.33
C PHE A 11 -26.00 6.09 10.56
N PRO A 12 -27.12 5.68 9.92
CA PRO A 12 -27.49 4.28 9.84
C PRO A 12 -26.95 3.66 8.55
N VAL A 13 -25.92 2.81 8.65
CA VAL A 13 -25.57 1.87 7.57
C VAL A 13 -26.34 0.57 7.82
N SER A 14 -27.47 0.44 7.12
CA SER A 14 -28.20 -0.83 7.02
C SER A 14 -27.56 -1.69 5.93
N CYS A 15 -26.99 -2.81 6.35
CA CYS A 15 -26.59 -3.92 5.50
C CYS A 15 -27.84 -4.58 4.91
N SER A 16 -27.95 -4.70 3.57
CA SER A 16 -29.04 -5.42 2.91
C SER A 16 -28.56 -6.26 1.73
N LEU A 17 -28.89 -7.54 1.86
CA LEU A 17 -28.60 -8.69 1.02
C LEU A 17 -29.62 -8.71 -0.13
N LYS A 18 -29.17 -8.73 -1.40
CA LYS A 18 -30.02 -9.13 -2.53
C LYS A 18 -29.24 -9.91 -3.58
N GLN A 19 -29.90 -10.97 -4.01
CA GLN A 19 -29.43 -12.06 -4.84
C GLN A 19 -30.00 -11.94 -6.27
N ASN A 20 -29.16 -12.34 -7.24
CA ASN A 20 -29.43 -12.95 -8.54
C ASN A 20 -29.85 -12.18 -9.80
N GLN A 21 -29.39 -12.82 -10.90
CA GLN A 21 -29.87 -12.86 -12.31
C GLN A 21 -29.42 -11.71 -13.22
N VAL A 22 -28.91 -11.91 -14.46
CA VAL A 22 -28.57 -13.07 -15.33
C VAL A 22 -27.60 -12.53 -16.40
N SER A 23 -26.76 -13.38 -16.98
CA SER A 23 -26.56 -13.37 -18.45
C SER A 23 -25.97 -14.68 -18.93
N ASN A 24 -26.72 -15.34 -19.80
CA ASN A 24 -26.32 -16.50 -20.59
C ASN A 24 -25.21 -16.10 -21.56
N LEU A 25 -24.04 -16.74 -21.48
CA LEU A 25 -23.19 -16.94 -22.65
C LEU A 25 -22.80 -18.41 -22.77
N LYS A 26 -23.24 -18.92 -23.91
CA LYS A 26 -23.23 -20.28 -24.43
C LYS A 26 -21.80 -20.84 -24.44
N MET A 27 -21.56 -21.82 -23.58
CA MET A 27 -20.36 -22.65 -23.60
C MET A 27 -20.40 -23.56 -24.84
N VAL A 28 -19.50 -23.33 -25.79
CA VAL A 28 -19.29 -24.21 -26.94
C VAL A 28 -18.29 -25.28 -26.51
N SER A 29 -18.76 -26.52 -26.42
CA SER A 29 -17.94 -27.71 -26.23
C SER A 29 -17.27 -28.09 -27.55
N LEU A 30 -15.94 -27.90 -27.62
CA LEU A 30 -15.10 -28.48 -28.66
C LEU A 30 -14.52 -29.80 -28.13
N SER A 31 -15.04 -30.91 -28.64
CA SER A 31 -14.53 -32.25 -28.39
C SER A 31 -13.25 -32.46 -29.19
N PHE A 32 -12.08 -32.33 -28.55
CA PHE A 32 -10.81 -32.77 -29.13
C PHE A 32 -10.30 -33.98 -28.35
N THR A 33 -10.52 -35.14 -28.94
CA THR A 33 -9.92 -36.42 -28.59
C THR A 33 -8.41 -36.35 -28.73
N GLY A 34 -7.65 -36.74 -27.70
CA GLY A 34 -6.20 -36.94 -27.81
C GLY A 34 -5.53 -37.14 -26.46
N ASN A 35 -5.12 -38.38 -26.18
CA ASN A 35 -4.52 -38.84 -24.93
C ASN A 35 -3.22 -38.12 -24.52
N SER A 36 -3.01 -38.09 -23.20
CA SER A 36 -1.74 -38.01 -22.44
C SER A 36 -1.49 -36.67 -21.70
N PHE A 37 -1.94 -36.60 -20.46
CA PHE A 37 -1.61 -35.53 -19.50
C PHE A 37 -0.46 -35.99 -18.59
N PRO A 38 0.73 -35.34 -18.58
CA PRO A 38 1.55 -35.36 -17.39
C PRO A 38 1.04 -34.31 -16.41
N SER A 39 0.91 -34.72 -15.15
CA SER A 39 0.70 -33.86 -13.99
C SER A 39 1.76 -32.76 -13.93
N LEU A 40 1.38 -31.52 -14.23
CA LEU A 40 2.16 -30.34 -13.85
C LEU A 40 1.24 -29.32 -13.18
N ARG A 41 1.26 -29.40 -11.85
CA ARG A 41 0.70 -28.46 -10.90
C ARG A 41 1.48 -27.15 -11.01
N LEU A 42 1.06 -26.23 -11.89
CA LEU A 42 1.65 -24.89 -11.99
C LEU A 42 0.87 -23.92 -11.10
N GLN A 43 1.42 -23.60 -9.92
CA GLN A 43 1.18 -22.31 -9.27
C GLN A 43 2.15 -21.29 -9.87
N PRO A 44 1.70 -20.19 -10.48
CA PRO A 44 2.52 -19.00 -10.61
C PRO A 44 2.20 -18.07 -9.44
N SER A 45 2.68 -18.41 -8.24
CA SER A 45 2.75 -17.45 -7.13
C SER A 45 4.10 -16.75 -7.17
N ARG A 46 4.42 -16.04 -8.26
CA ARG A 46 5.65 -15.21 -8.31
C ARG A 46 5.64 -14.16 -9.43
N PHE A 47 4.71 -13.23 -9.39
CA PHE A 47 5.00 -11.88 -9.88
C PHE A 47 5.19 -10.98 -8.66
N ARG A 48 6.35 -11.13 -8.01
CA ARG A 48 6.92 -10.05 -7.21
C ARG A 48 7.52 -9.07 -8.21
N VAL A 49 6.74 -8.07 -8.59
CA VAL A 49 7.32 -6.84 -9.11
C VAL A 49 7.65 -6.02 -7.88
N ALA A 50 8.84 -6.22 -7.31
CA ALA A 50 9.43 -5.21 -6.45
C ALA A 50 10.05 -4.21 -7.41
N CYS A 51 9.40 -3.06 -7.58
CA CYS A 51 10.08 -1.92 -8.15
C CYS A 51 11.33 -1.67 -7.28
N ALA A 52 12.45 -1.52 -7.97
CA ALA A 52 13.79 -1.61 -7.40
C ALA A 52 14.29 -0.19 -7.09
N ALA A 53 13.66 0.48 -6.10
CA ALA A 53 14.29 1.63 -5.47
C ALA A 53 15.72 1.27 -5.06
N LYS A 54 16.63 2.24 -5.14
CA LYS A 54 18.01 2.04 -4.71
C LYS A 54 18.02 1.61 -3.24
N PRO A 55 18.88 0.64 -2.85
CA PRO A 55 18.91 0.15 -1.47
C PRO A 55 19.22 1.27 -0.47
N GLU A 56 20.05 2.24 -0.87
CA GLU A 56 20.35 3.44 -0.07
C GLU A 56 19.11 4.26 0.27
N THR A 57 18.15 4.37 -0.65
CA THR A 57 16.91 5.13 -0.45
C THR A 57 15.99 4.41 0.50
N VAL A 58 15.87 3.08 0.36
CA VAL A 58 15.06 2.25 1.28
C VAL A 58 15.62 2.35 2.70
N GLU A 59 16.94 2.26 2.88
CA GLU A 59 17.58 2.40 4.20
C GLU A 59 17.30 3.77 4.83
N LYS A 60 17.39 4.85 4.05
CA LYS A 60 17.07 6.20 4.50
C LYS A 60 15.61 6.37 4.91
N VAL A 61 14.68 5.81 4.14
CA VAL A 61 13.26 5.81 4.50
C VAL A 61 13.05 5.03 5.81
N CYS A 62 13.65 3.85 5.96
CA CYS A 62 13.60 3.08 7.20
C CYS A 62 14.14 3.86 8.41
N GLU A 63 15.24 4.61 8.23
CA GLU A 63 15.80 5.47 9.29
C GLU A 63 14.83 6.56 9.73
N ILE A 64 14.18 7.25 8.79
CA ILE A 64 13.21 8.32 9.08
C ILE A 64 12.00 7.74 9.81
N VAL A 65 11.46 6.64 9.31
CA VAL A 65 10.31 5.96 9.94
C VAL A 65 10.64 5.54 11.36
N ARG A 66 11.85 4.99 11.61
CA ARG A 66 12.28 4.61 12.95
C ARG A 66 12.37 5.82 13.88
N LYS A 67 12.86 6.96 13.38
CA LYS A 67 12.96 8.21 14.16
C LYS A 67 11.58 8.75 14.52
N GLN A 68 10.66 8.85 13.57
CA GLN A 68 9.32 9.41 13.82
C GLN A 68 8.49 8.52 14.75
N LEU A 69 8.52 7.20 14.54
CA LEU A 69 7.80 6.26 15.39
C LEU A 69 8.53 5.90 16.70
N ALA A 70 9.65 6.58 17.00
CA ALA A 70 10.51 6.33 18.16
C ALA A 70 10.81 4.83 18.40
N LEU A 71 10.99 4.07 17.31
CA LEU A 71 11.20 2.63 17.38
C LEU A 71 12.65 2.31 17.80
N PRO A 72 12.88 1.25 18.59
CA PRO A 72 14.23 0.85 18.97
C PRO A 72 15.05 0.40 17.76
N ALA A 73 16.38 0.49 17.87
CA ALA A 73 17.30 0.06 16.81
C ALA A 73 17.12 -1.42 16.41
N ASP A 74 16.68 -2.25 17.37
CA ASP A 74 16.41 -3.67 17.19
C ASP A 74 15.06 -3.94 16.48
N SER A 75 14.25 -2.90 16.23
CA SER A 75 12.99 -3.05 15.50
C SER A 75 13.24 -3.35 14.03
N ALA A 76 12.67 -4.47 13.58
CA ALA A 76 12.81 -4.96 12.21
C ALA A 76 11.93 -4.15 11.23
N VAL A 77 12.43 -2.97 10.85
CA VAL A 77 11.85 -2.16 9.76
C VAL A 77 12.50 -2.61 8.45
N THR A 78 11.69 -3.12 7.53
CA THR A 78 12.13 -3.62 6.21
C THR A 78 11.31 -2.96 5.11
N GLY A 79 11.74 -3.02 3.85
CA GLY A 79 10.97 -2.47 2.72
C GLY A 79 9.53 -3.01 2.66
N GLU A 80 9.31 -4.27 3.05
CA GLU A 80 7.97 -4.88 3.03
C GLU A 80 7.12 -4.55 4.26
N SER A 81 7.69 -3.87 5.24
CA SER A 81 6.94 -3.44 6.41
C SER A 81 5.92 -2.37 6.02
N LYS A 82 4.71 -2.54 6.54
CA LYS A 82 3.62 -1.57 6.38
C LYS A 82 3.68 -0.54 7.49
N PHE A 83 3.42 0.73 7.19
CA PHE A 83 3.38 1.79 8.19
C PHE A 83 2.40 1.48 9.33
N ALA A 84 1.20 1.01 8.99
CA ALA A 84 0.20 0.59 9.96
C ALA A 84 0.64 -0.61 10.83
N SER A 85 1.50 -1.50 10.31
CA SER A 85 2.04 -2.63 11.08
C SER A 85 3.16 -2.21 12.03
N LEU A 86 3.84 -1.09 11.73
CA LEU A 86 4.83 -0.47 12.60
C LEU A 86 4.20 0.41 13.69
N GLY A 87 2.87 0.58 13.66
CA GLY A 87 2.14 1.39 14.63
C GLY A 87 1.99 2.86 14.23
N ALA A 88 2.28 3.22 12.97
CA ALA A 88 2.01 4.57 12.48
C ALA A 88 0.49 4.82 12.44
N ASP A 89 0.05 5.88 13.09
CA ASP A 89 -1.30 6.41 12.97
C ASP A 89 -1.43 7.41 11.79
N SER A 90 -2.62 7.99 11.62
CA SER A 90 -2.89 8.98 10.56
C SER A 90 -2.02 10.24 10.63
N LEU A 91 -1.68 10.71 11.84
CA LEU A 91 -0.80 11.85 12.07
C LEU A 91 0.66 11.46 11.85
N ASP A 92 1.08 10.29 12.32
CA ASP A 92 2.44 9.78 12.11
C ASP A 92 2.76 9.68 10.63
N THR A 93 1.81 9.21 9.80
CA THR A 93 2.00 9.17 8.34
C THR A 93 2.25 10.55 7.73
N VAL A 94 1.61 11.61 8.24
CA VAL A 94 1.85 12.98 7.75
C VAL A 94 3.24 13.45 8.15
N GLU A 95 3.67 13.20 9.38
CA GLU A 95 5.01 13.58 9.87
C GLU A 95 6.13 12.83 9.14
N ILE A 96 5.93 11.54 8.85
CA ILE A 96 6.85 10.74 8.05
C ILE A 96 6.98 11.32 6.64
N VAL A 97 5.86 11.62 5.98
CA VAL A 97 5.86 12.17 4.61
C VAL A 97 6.56 13.52 4.56
N MET A 98 6.28 14.41 5.52
CA MET A 98 6.98 15.70 5.63
C MET A 98 8.50 15.53 5.82
N GLY A 99 8.92 14.58 6.68
CA GLY A 99 10.34 14.28 6.86
C GLY A 99 11.01 13.72 5.61
N LEU A 100 10.29 12.93 4.82
CA LEU A 100 10.78 12.43 3.53
C LEU A 100 10.91 13.54 2.48
N GLU A 101 9.95 14.46 2.42
CA GLU A 101 10.03 15.63 1.53
C GLU A 101 11.23 16.52 1.85
N GLU A 102 11.49 16.78 3.14
CA GLU A 102 12.61 17.58 3.61
C GLU A 102 13.96 16.88 3.35
N GLU A 103 14.10 15.60 3.71
CA GLU A 103 15.36 14.86 3.52
C GLU A 103 15.75 14.73 2.04
N PHE A 104 14.78 14.43 1.17
CA PHE A 104 15.05 14.19 -0.25
C PHE A 104 14.84 15.43 -1.13
N GLY A 105 14.34 16.53 -0.57
CA GLY A 105 14.04 17.76 -1.30
C GLY A 105 12.99 17.57 -2.40
N ILE A 106 12.02 16.67 -2.20
CA ILE A 106 10.95 16.37 -3.15
C ILE A 106 9.62 16.99 -2.69
N SER A 107 8.59 16.92 -3.54
CA SER A 107 7.23 17.25 -3.15
C SER A 107 6.36 16.05 -3.52
N VAL A 108 5.70 15.49 -2.52
CA VAL A 108 4.83 14.34 -2.62
C VAL A 108 3.39 14.85 -2.49
N GLU A 109 2.54 14.51 -3.44
CA GLU A 109 1.12 14.85 -3.35
C GLU A 109 0.45 14.07 -2.22
N GLU A 110 -0.45 14.70 -1.48
CA GLU A 110 -1.11 14.08 -0.33
C GLU A 110 -1.89 12.81 -0.72
N GLU A 111 -2.55 12.81 -1.88
CA GLU A 111 -3.24 11.62 -2.40
C GLU A 111 -2.25 10.48 -2.65
N SER A 112 -1.09 10.78 -3.25
CA SER A 112 -0.03 9.79 -3.48
C SER A 112 0.47 9.25 -2.14
N ALA A 113 0.77 10.12 -1.17
CA ALA A 113 1.22 9.75 0.17
C ALA A 113 0.24 8.83 0.91
N GLN A 114 -1.06 9.11 0.82
CA GLN A 114 -2.11 8.29 1.46
C GLN A 114 -2.26 6.90 0.81
N THR A 115 -1.90 6.77 -0.47
CA THR A 115 -1.91 5.46 -1.15
C THR A 115 -0.72 4.57 -0.80
N ILE A 116 0.36 5.14 -0.23
CA ILE A 116 1.55 4.38 0.15
C ILE A 116 1.26 3.57 1.40
N THR A 117 1.37 2.25 1.29
CA THR A 117 1.13 1.34 2.42
C THR A 117 2.41 0.76 2.99
N THR A 118 3.47 0.64 2.17
CA THR A 118 4.74 0.01 2.54
C THR A 118 5.93 0.96 2.39
N VAL A 119 7.00 0.67 3.14
CA VAL A 119 8.27 1.39 3.05
C VAL A 119 8.88 1.30 1.64
N GLN A 120 8.73 0.15 0.98
CA GLN A 120 9.21 -0.05 -0.39
C GLN A 120 8.49 0.87 -1.37
N GLU A 121 7.16 0.95 -1.30
CA GLU A 121 6.35 1.84 -2.14
C GLU A 121 6.77 3.31 -1.94
N ALA A 122 7.08 3.72 -0.70
CA ALA A 122 7.59 5.07 -0.42
C ALA A 122 8.92 5.32 -1.11
N ALA A 123 9.87 4.40 -0.97
CA ALA A 123 11.19 4.51 -1.59
C ALA A 123 11.10 4.55 -3.13
N ASP A 124 10.24 3.71 -3.71
CA ASP A 124 9.99 3.69 -5.15
C ASP A 124 9.41 5.01 -5.64
N MET A 125 8.45 5.59 -4.91
CA MET A 125 7.88 6.90 -5.24
C MET A 125 8.95 8.00 -5.19
N ILE A 126 9.77 8.02 -4.14
CA ILE A 126 10.84 9.01 -3.97
C ILE A 126 11.81 8.95 -5.15
N GLU A 127 12.25 7.76 -5.55
CA GLU A 127 13.13 7.59 -6.71
C GLU A 127 12.48 8.09 -8.01
N ASN A 128 11.20 7.80 -8.22
CA ASN A 128 10.46 8.30 -9.38
C ASN A 128 10.34 9.83 -9.40
N LEU A 129 10.10 10.46 -8.25
CA LEU A 129 10.02 11.91 -8.14
C LEU A 129 11.39 12.58 -8.32
N LYS A 130 12.46 11.99 -7.76
CA LYS A 130 13.83 12.44 -7.98
C LYS A 130 14.24 12.36 -9.45
N ALA A 131 13.85 11.29 -10.15
CA ALA A 131 14.12 11.14 -11.58
C ALA A 131 13.38 12.16 -12.45
N LYS A 132 12.20 12.64 -12.03
CA LYS A 132 11.43 13.68 -12.74
C LYS A 132 11.90 15.11 -12.46
N LYS A 133 12.60 15.32 -11.33
CA LYS A 133 13.12 16.63 -10.93
C LYS A 133 14.52 16.94 -11.51
N ALA A 134 15.19 15.93 -12.08
CA ALA A 134 16.48 16.04 -12.77
C ALA A 134 16.28 16.33 -14.26
#